data_AF-A0A3D2XFK6-F1
#
_entry.id   AF-A0A3D2XFK6-F1
#
_cell.length_a   1.000
_cell.length_b   1.000
_cell.length_c   1.000
_cell.angle_alpha   90.00
_cell.angle_beta   90.00
_cell.angle_gamma   90.00
#
_symmetry.space_group_name_H-M   'P 1'
#
loop_
_entity.id
_entity.type
_entity.pdbx_description
1 polymer ?
#
loop_
_entity_poly.entity_id
_entity_poly.type
_entity_poly.pdbx_seq_one_letter_code
_entity_poly.pdbx_strand_id
1 'polypeptide(L)'
;MKHLSAIYLIEYQLLKKYKMATIGYSGKPVWQKLGIKATTRMKLVAAPIEYAQIIESPFPLHVVKSGIVDIAHCFVKTQDELKRVFPQLSKEITEGGCIWVSWYKKSAGIPTDITEDRIRDIILPTGWVDVKVCAVSEQWSGLKIVRRKK
;
A
#
# COMPACT_ATOMS: atom_id res chain seq x y z
N MET A 1 -21.83 15.87 -31.26
CA MET A 1 -21.17 14.55 -31.11
C MET A 1 -19.73 14.68 -31.58
N LYS A 2 -18.77 14.27 -30.73
CA LYS A 2 -17.40 13.84 -31.06
C LYS A 2 -16.49 14.81 -31.86
N HIS A 3 -15.77 15.71 -31.18
CA HIS A 3 -14.45 16.12 -31.69
C HIS A 3 -13.43 16.68 -30.68
N LEU A 4 -13.75 16.77 -29.39
CA LEU A 4 -12.80 17.22 -28.34
C LEU A 4 -11.99 16.08 -27.69
N SER A 5 -12.09 14.85 -28.21
CA SER A 5 -11.59 13.64 -27.55
C SER A 5 -10.06 13.47 -27.66
N ALA A 6 -9.45 13.81 -28.79
CA ALA A 6 -8.04 13.48 -29.04
C ALA A 6 -7.05 14.32 -28.22
N ILE A 7 -7.26 15.64 -28.10
CA ILE A 7 -6.36 16.53 -27.35
C ILE A 7 -6.37 16.17 -25.86
N TYR A 8 -7.56 15.96 -25.29
CA TYR A 8 -7.70 15.57 -23.89
C TYR A 8 -7.11 14.18 -23.61
N LEU A 9 -7.27 13.24 -24.55
CA LEU A 9 -6.61 11.93 -24.48
C LEU A 9 -5.10 12.04 -24.54
N ILE A 10 -4.55 12.89 -25.40
CA ILE A 10 -3.11 13.11 -25.52
C ILE A 10 -2.58 13.78 -24.26
N GLU A 11 -3.21 14.84 -23.76
CA GLU A 11 -2.82 15.49 -22.51
C GLU A 11 -2.92 14.54 -21.32
N TYR A 12 -3.98 13.74 -21.25
CA TYR A 12 -4.14 12.72 -20.21
C TYR A 12 -3.06 11.64 -20.29
N GLN A 13 -2.73 11.17 -21.50
CA GLN A 13 -1.66 10.18 -21.70
C GLN A 13 -0.28 10.78 -21.42
N LEU A 14 -0.04 12.04 -21.78
CA LEU A 14 1.19 12.77 -21.48
C LEU A 14 1.34 13.01 -19.99
N LEU A 15 0.28 13.43 -19.29
CA LEU A 15 0.26 13.61 -17.83
C LEU A 15 0.46 12.29 -17.09
N LYS A 16 -0.17 11.20 -17.56
CA LYS A 16 0.10 9.85 -17.04
C LYS A 16 1.55 9.45 -17.24
N LYS A 17 2.08 9.63 -18.46
CA LYS A 17 3.48 9.30 -18.79
C LYS A 17 4.46 10.12 -17.96
N TYR A 18 4.18 11.41 -17.73
CA TYR A 18 5.01 12.30 -16.93
C TYR A 18 4.98 11.92 -15.44
N LYS A 19 3.81 11.56 -14.88
CA LYS A 19 3.70 10.99 -13.52
C LYS A 19 4.40 9.64 -13.37
N MET A 20 4.41 8.80 -14.40
CA MET A 20 5.12 7.52 -14.36
C MET A 20 6.64 7.69 -14.36
N ALA A 21 7.16 8.79 -14.93
CA ALA A 21 8.60 9.05 -14.99
C ALA A 21 9.22 9.51 -13.65
N THR A 22 8.41 9.95 -12.66
CA THR A 22 8.92 10.43 -11.36
C THR A 22 8.98 9.35 -10.28
N ILE A 23 8.21 8.25 -10.40
CA ILE A 23 8.19 7.18 -9.39
C ILE A 23 9.24 6.12 -9.72
N GLY A 24 10.30 6.06 -8.90
CA GLY A 24 11.44 5.13 -9.05
C GLY A 24 11.10 3.67 -9.40
N TYR A 25 11.72 3.24 -10.52
CA TYR A 25 12.21 1.91 -10.91
C TYR A 25 11.48 0.66 -10.40
N SER A 26 10.37 0.31 -11.08
CA SER A 26 10.11 -1.10 -11.39
C SER A 26 9.18 -1.34 -12.59
N GLY A 27 8.68 -0.30 -13.28
CA GLY A 27 7.71 -0.39 -14.40
C GLY A 27 6.34 -0.99 -14.05
N LYS A 28 6.20 -1.63 -12.89
CA LYS A 28 4.98 -2.30 -12.43
C LYS A 28 4.10 -1.29 -11.67
N PRO A 29 2.79 -1.22 -11.98
CA PRO A 29 1.85 -0.42 -11.22
C PRO A 29 1.73 -0.90 -9.77
N VAL A 30 1.30 -0.01 -8.87
CA VAL A 30 1.33 -0.24 -7.42
C VAL A 30 0.49 -1.45 -7.02
N TRP A 31 -0.68 -1.66 -7.63
CA TRP A 31 -1.49 -2.86 -7.36
C TRP A 31 -0.72 -4.17 -7.55
N GLN A 32 0.14 -4.28 -8.57
CA GLN A 32 0.98 -5.46 -8.80
C GLN A 32 2.09 -5.58 -7.75
N LYS A 33 2.72 -4.47 -7.38
CA LYS A 33 3.74 -4.45 -6.32
C LYS A 33 3.16 -4.98 -5.01
N LEU A 34 1.95 -4.55 -4.68
CA LEU A 34 1.21 -4.96 -3.48
C LEU A 34 0.66 -6.40 -3.55
N GLY A 35 0.61 -6.99 -4.75
CA GLY A 35 0.08 -8.34 -4.96
C GLY A 35 -1.45 -8.40 -4.95
N ILE A 36 -2.11 -7.28 -5.25
CA ILE A 36 -3.57 -7.17 -5.32
C ILE A 36 -4.07 -7.86 -6.60
N LYS A 37 -5.18 -8.55 -6.51
CA LYS A 37 -5.92 -9.16 -7.63
C LYS A 37 -7.37 -8.69 -7.58
N ALA A 38 -8.13 -8.86 -8.66
CA ALA A 38 -9.56 -8.51 -8.70
C ALA A 38 -10.38 -9.22 -7.62
N THR A 39 -9.98 -10.42 -7.20
CA THR A 39 -10.66 -11.21 -6.18
C THR A 39 -10.15 -10.96 -4.75
N THR A 40 -9.07 -10.19 -4.58
CA THR A 40 -8.45 -9.95 -3.28
C THR A 40 -9.41 -9.21 -2.35
N ARG A 41 -9.81 -9.86 -1.26
CA ARG A 41 -10.52 -9.20 -0.15
C ARG A 41 -9.52 -8.35 0.62
N MET A 42 -9.77 -7.05 0.67
CA MET A 42 -8.85 -6.10 1.28
C MET A 42 -9.46 -5.37 2.48
N LYS A 43 -8.65 -5.13 3.51
CA LYS A 43 -8.96 -4.14 4.54
C LYS A 43 -8.01 -2.95 4.42
N LEU A 44 -8.57 -1.74 4.45
CA LEU A 44 -7.79 -0.49 4.47
C LEU A 44 -7.86 0.13 5.87
N VAL A 45 -6.72 0.58 6.38
CA VAL A 45 -6.64 1.30 7.65
C VAL A 45 -5.93 2.62 7.43
N ALA A 46 -6.64 3.72 7.74
CA ALA A 46 -6.16 5.09 7.59
C ALA A 46 -5.58 5.41 6.20
N ALA A 47 -6.09 4.74 5.16
CA ALA A 47 -5.63 4.97 3.79
C ALA A 47 -5.89 6.43 3.36
N PRO A 48 -4.98 7.03 2.57
CA PRO A 48 -5.16 8.37 2.05
C PRO A 48 -6.41 8.46 1.16
N ILE A 49 -7.00 9.66 1.06
CA ILE A 49 -8.21 9.86 0.24
C ILE A 49 -7.96 9.51 -1.24
N GLU A 50 -6.72 9.71 -1.68
CA GLU A 50 -6.25 9.41 -3.02
C GLU A 50 -5.80 7.94 -3.24
N TYR A 51 -6.17 7.02 -2.33
CA TYR A 51 -5.73 5.62 -2.39
C TYR A 51 -6.03 4.95 -3.74
N ALA A 52 -7.22 5.15 -4.29
CA ALA A 52 -7.58 4.56 -5.58
C ALA A 52 -6.67 5.04 -6.72
N GLN A 53 -6.30 6.33 -6.73
CA GLN A 53 -5.34 6.86 -7.71
C GLN A 53 -3.93 6.32 -7.49
N ILE A 54 -3.51 6.16 -6.22
CA ILE A 54 -2.21 5.57 -5.87
C ILE A 54 -2.10 4.12 -6.37
N ILE A 55 -3.13 3.32 -6.17
CA ILE A 55 -3.11 1.89 -6.52
C ILE A 55 -3.13 1.66 -8.03
N GLU A 56 -3.88 2.47 -8.77
CA GLU A 56 -4.03 2.40 -10.23
C GLU A 56 -4.38 0.98 -10.73
N SER A 57 -5.34 0.31 -10.08
CA SER A 57 -5.79 -1.02 -10.51
C SER A 57 -6.68 -0.96 -11.75
N PRO A 58 -6.58 -1.92 -12.68
CA PRO A 58 -7.47 -2.02 -13.84
C PRO A 58 -8.84 -2.62 -13.51
N PHE A 59 -9.07 -2.95 -12.23
CA PHE A 59 -10.31 -3.53 -11.70
C PHE A 59 -10.74 -2.80 -10.42
N PRO A 60 -12.03 -2.85 -10.07
CA PRO A 60 -12.51 -2.34 -8.79
C PRO A 60 -11.84 -3.06 -7.61
N LEU A 61 -11.48 -2.32 -6.57
CA LEU A 61 -10.91 -2.89 -5.35
C LEU A 61 -12.02 -3.47 -4.47
N HIS A 62 -11.87 -4.72 -4.04
CA HIS A 62 -12.80 -5.37 -3.12
C HIS A 62 -12.42 -5.05 -1.66
N VAL A 63 -12.79 -3.87 -1.20
CA VAL A 63 -12.53 -3.40 0.16
C VAL A 63 -13.69 -3.77 1.09
N VAL A 64 -13.39 -4.39 2.22
CA VAL A 64 -14.37 -4.81 3.24
C VAL A 64 -14.12 -4.09 4.58
N LYS A 65 -15.19 -3.89 5.35
CA LYS A 65 -15.12 -3.23 6.68
C LYS A 65 -14.68 -4.19 7.79
N SER A 66 -15.02 -5.47 7.67
CA SER A 66 -14.82 -6.48 8.71
C SER A 66 -14.64 -7.89 8.13
N GLY A 67 -14.24 -8.82 8.99
CA GLY A 67 -14.03 -10.23 8.65
C GLY A 67 -12.60 -10.53 8.20
N ILE A 68 -12.40 -11.77 7.77
CA ILE A 68 -11.10 -12.26 7.31
C ILE A 68 -10.80 -11.71 5.89
N VAL A 69 -9.56 -11.28 5.68
CA VAL A 69 -9.06 -10.67 4.44
C VAL A 69 -7.75 -11.29 3.96
N ASP A 70 -7.49 -11.18 2.66
CA ASP A 70 -6.25 -11.65 2.03
C ASP A 70 -5.11 -10.65 2.26
N ILE A 71 -5.43 -9.36 2.20
CA ILE A 71 -4.48 -8.26 2.36
C ILE A 71 -5.10 -7.19 3.28
N ALA A 72 -4.40 -6.82 4.34
CA ALA A 72 -4.61 -5.53 4.98
C ALA A 72 -3.56 -4.54 4.51
N HIS A 73 -3.95 -3.31 4.20
CA HIS A 73 -3.03 -2.21 3.90
C HIS A 73 -3.28 -1.08 4.90
N CYS A 74 -2.37 -0.93 5.85
CA CYS A 74 -2.44 0.11 6.87
C CYS A 74 -1.43 1.21 6.58
N PHE A 75 -1.85 2.45 6.82
CA PHE A 75 -1.02 3.64 6.72
C PHE A 75 -0.87 4.20 8.13
N VAL A 76 0.36 4.29 8.60
CA VAL A 76 0.67 4.74 9.96
C VAL A 76 1.63 5.93 9.89
N LYS A 77 1.40 6.90 10.75
CA LYS A 77 2.20 8.12 10.88
C LYS A 77 3.10 8.07 12.11
N THR A 78 2.81 7.18 13.06
CA THR A 78 3.62 6.98 14.26
C THR A 78 3.77 5.50 14.63
N GLN A 79 4.77 5.22 15.45
CA GLN A 79 4.98 3.89 16.02
C GLN A 79 3.83 3.45 16.95
N ASP A 80 3.20 4.40 17.63
CA ASP A 80 2.09 4.11 18.55
C ASP A 80 0.80 3.76 17.80
N GLU A 81 0.56 4.40 16.64
CA GLU A 81 -0.50 3.96 15.73
C GLU A 81 -0.28 2.52 15.30
N LEU A 82 0.96 2.16 14.90
CA LEU A 82 1.28 0.78 14.50
C LEU A 82 1.02 -0.22 15.63
N LYS A 83 1.51 0.06 16.85
CA LYS A 83 1.31 -0.79 18.03
C LYS A 83 -0.18 -0.99 18.35
N ARG A 84 -1.02 0.01 18.07
CA ARG A 84 -2.47 -0.07 18.29
C ARG A 84 -3.18 -0.89 17.21
N VAL A 85 -2.86 -0.68 15.94
CA VAL A 85 -3.62 -1.30 14.83
C VAL A 85 -3.17 -2.72 14.51
N PHE A 86 -1.89 -3.03 14.66
CA PHE A 86 -1.32 -4.30 14.23
C PHE A 86 -1.91 -5.53 14.96
N PRO A 87 -2.13 -5.52 16.29
CA PRO A 87 -2.69 -6.68 17.00
C PRO A 87 -4.09 -7.08 16.50
N GLN A 88 -4.91 -6.12 16.09
CA GLN A 88 -6.22 -6.41 15.51
C GLN A 88 -6.08 -6.93 14.08
N LEU A 89 -5.31 -6.23 13.23
CA LEU A 89 -5.12 -6.62 11.84
C LEU A 89 -4.55 -8.03 11.71
N SER A 90 -3.58 -8.39 12.55
CA SER A 90 -2.93 -9.71 12.50
C SER A 90 -3.90 -10.89 12.70
N LYS A 91 -5.03 -10.67 13.41
CA LYS A 91 -6.09 -11.68 13.63
C LYS A 91 -7.06 -11.79 12.45
N GLU A 92 -7.13 -10.77 11.61
CA GLU A 92 -8.06 -10.69 10.49
C GLU A 92 -7.44 -11.18 9.16
N ILE A 93 -6.16 -11.56 9.15
CA ILE A 93 -5.49 -12.07 7.95
C ILE A 93 -5.70 -13.58 7.79
N THR A 94 -6.11 -13.99 6.59
CA THR A 94 -6.23 -15.39 6.18
C THR A 94 -4.87 -16.10 6.19
N GLU A 95 -4.87 -17.43 6.15
CA GLU A 95 -3.64 -18.20 5.95
C GLU A 95 -3.02 -17.88 4.57
N GLY A 96 -1.71 -17.62 4.54
CA GLY A 96 -1.01 -17.17 3.33
C GLY A 96 -1.27 -15.71 2.93
N GLY A 97 -2.12 -14.99 3.67
CA GLY A 97 -2.36 -13.56 3.50
C GLY A 97 -1.18 -12.69 3.99
N CYS A 98 -1.34 -11.38 3.84
CA CYS A 98 -0.30 -10.42 4.25
C CYS A 98 -0.84 -9.10 4.78
N ILE A 99 0.02 -8.37 5.47
CA ILE A 99 -0.21 -6.97 5.81
C ILE A 99 0.83 -6.15 5.05
N TRP A 100 0.40 -5.01 4.51
CA TRP A 100 1.27 -3.94 4.06
C TRP A 100 1.21 -2.81 5.07
N VAL A 101 2.35 -2.46 5.66
CA VAL A 101 2.48 -1.30 6.55
C VAL A 101 3.15 -0.19 5.78
N SER A 102 2.42 0.90 5.57
CA SER A 102 2.89 2.07 4.85
C SER A 102 3.21 3.23 5.79
N TRP A 103 4.37 3.86 5.58
CA TRP A 103 4.87 5.02 6.33
C TRP A 103 5.40 6.09 5.37
N TYR A 104 5.45 7.33 5.84
CA TYR A 104 6.06 8.42 5.08
C TYR A 104 7.56 8.17 4.91
N LYS A 105 8.05 8.25 3.68
CA LYS A 105 9.49 8.20 3.40
C LYS A 105 10.18 9.42 4.00
N LYS A 106 11.46 9.28 4.35
CA LYS A 106 12.30 10.43 4.75
C LYS A 106 12.28 11.57 3.71
N SER A 107 12.23 11.23 2.43
CA SER A 107 12.15 12.20 1.33
C SER A 107 10.85 12.98 1.26
N ALA A 108 9.79 12.56 1.97
CA ALA A 108 8.54 13.31 2.03
C ALA A 108 8.66 14.59 2.88
N GLY A 109 9.72 14.72 3.70
CA GLY A 109 9.93 15.89 4.57
C GLY A 109 8.90 16.02 5.69
N ILE A 110 8.07 15.00 5.93
CA ILE A 110 7.06 14.97 6.98
C ILE A 110 7.69 14.35 8.24
N PRO A 111 7.73 15.07 9.38
CA PRO A 111 8.23 14.52 10.63
C PRO A 111 7.43 13.29 11.07
N THR A 112 8.15 12.24 11.47
CA THR A 112 7.55 10.98 11.94
C THR A 112 8.55 10.22 12.82
N ASP A 113 8.04 9.45 13.78
CA ASP A 113 8.82 8.52 14.60
C ASP A 113 8.78 7.07 14.09
N ILE A 114 8.09 6.83 12.97
CA ILE A 114 8.01 5.50 12.34
C ILE A 114 8.92 5.42 11.11
N THR A 115 9.78 4.41 11.10
CA THR A 115 10.70 4.07 10.01
C THR A 115 10.56 2.59 9.67
N GLU A 116 11.18 2.16 8.58
CA GLU A 116 11.24 0.73 8.21
C GLU A 116 11.78 -0.13 9.36
N ASP A 117 12.89 0.29 9.96
CA ASP A 117 13.52 -0.43 11.07
C ASP A 117 12.62 -0.46 12.30
N ARG A 118 11.95 0.66 12.61
CA ARG A 118 11.01 0.69 13.75
C ARG A 118 9.79 -0.19 13.51
N ILE A 119 9.33 -0.32 12.26
CA ILE A 119 8.27 -1.27 11.89
C ILE A 119 8.77 -2.71 12.15
N ARG A 120 9.99 -3.05 11.74
CA ARG A 120 10.57 -4.37 12.01
C ARG A 120 10.70 -4.66 13.51
N ASP A 121 11.22 -3.71 14.28
CA ASP A 121 11.37 -3.85 15.74
C ASP A 121 10.04 -4.19 16.43
N ILE A 122 8.94 -3.60 15.96
CA ILE A 122 7.61 -3.81 16.53
C ILE A 122 7.02 -5.16 16.06
N ILE A 123 7.24 -5.54 14.80
CA ILE A 123 6.50 -6.62 14.16
C ILE A 123 7.22 -7.96 14.27
N LEU A 124 8.54 -8.02 14.06
CA LEU A 124 9.27 -9.28 14.01
C LEU A 124 9.16 -10.11 15.32
N PRO A 125 9.15 -9.51 16.52
CA PRO A 125 8.94 -10.26 17.77
C PRO A 125 7.57 -10.94 17.87
N THR A 126 6.60 -10.56 17.05
CA THR A 126 5.23 -11.10 17.10
C THR A 126 5.03 -12.38 16.28
N GLY A 127 6.10 -12.95 15.71
CA GLY A 127 6.04 -14.14 14.85
C GLY A 127 5.69 -13.86 13.38
N TRP A 128 5.65 -12.57 13.01
CA TRP A 128 5.58 -12.13 11.61
C TRP A 128 6.99 -11.90 11.07
N VAL A 129 7.13 -11.94 9.75
CA VAL A 129 8.39 -11.70 9.06
C VAL A 129 8.18 -10.71 7.93
N ASP A 130 9.18 -9.88 7.65
CA ASP A 130 9.18 -9.03 6.48
C ASP A 130 9.57 -9.79 5.22
N VAL A 131 9.10 -9.29 4.08
CA VAL A 131 9.30 -9.93 2.77
C VAL A 131 9.94 -8.96 1.79
N LYS A 132 9.35 -7.77 1.64
CA LYS A 132 9.82 -6.77 0.67
C LYS A 132 9.31 -5.39 1.01
N VAL A 133 10.07 -4.39 0.58
CA VAL A 133 9.69 -2.98 0.59
C VAL A 133 9.31 -2.56 -0.83
N CYS A 134 8.37 -1.63 -0.98
CA CYS A 134 8.15 -0.95 -2.25
C CYS A 134 7.75 0.52 -2.04
N ALA A 135 7.98 1.34 -3.07
CA ALA A 135 7.34 2.64 -3.16
C ALA A 135 5.84 2.45 -3.47
N VAL A 136 4.99 2.93 -2.56
CA VAL A 136 3.54 2.95 -2.71
C VAL A 136 3.11 4.21 -3.46
N SER A 137 3.74 5.34 -3.16
CA SER A 137 3.58 6.60 -3.90
C SER A 137 4.88 7.40 -3.82
N GLU A 138 4.87 8.68 -4.22
CA GLU A 138 5.98 9.60 -3.98
C GLU A 138 6.29 9.73 -2.48
N GLN A 139 5.24 9.86 -1.65
CA GLN A 139 5.38 10.12 -0.22
C GLN A 139 5.46 8.84 0.63
N TRP A 140 4.87 7.74 0.18
CA TRP A 140 4.67 6.53 0.98
C TRP A 140 5.58 5.38 0.52
N SER A 141 6.32 4.78 1.46
CA SER A 141 6.87 3.43 1.31
C SER A 141 5.94 2.43 1.99
N GLY A 142 6.00 1.17 1.56
CA GLY A 142 5.26 0.07 2.17
C GLY A 142 6.16 -1.13 2.42
N LEU A 143 5.99 -1.79 3.57
CA LEU A 143 6.67 -3.03 3.95
C LEU A 143 5.65 -4.16 3.97
N LYS A 144 5.89 -5.19 3.16
CA LYS A 144 5.10 -6.41 3.19
C LYS A 144 5.56 -7.30 4.32
N ILE A 145 4.62 -7.71 5.15
CA ILE A 145 4.83 -8.68 6.22
C ILE A 145 3.86 -9.85 6.08
N VAL A 146 4.34 -11.05 6.43
CA VAL A 146 3.57 -12.29 6.39
C VAL A 146 3.77 -13.07 7.68
N ARG A 147 2.85 -13.98 7.99
CA ARG A 147 3.07 -14.93 9.10
C ARG A 147 4.27 -15.80 8.77
N ARG A 148 5.15 -16.04 9.74
CA ARG A 148 6.25 -16.99 9.57
C ARG A 148 5.65 -18.37 9.28
N LYS A 149 6.11 -19.01 8.20
CA LYS A 149 5.79 -20.42 7.95
C LYS A 149 6.45 -21.24 9.07
N LYS A 150 5.68 -22.17 9.66
CA LYS A 150 6.25 -23.16 10.58
C LYS A 150 7.16 -24.11 9.81
#